data_AF-A0A3D2I560-F1
#
_entry.id   AF-A0A3D2I560-F1
#
_cell.length_a   1.000
_cell.length_b   1.000
_cell.length_c   1.000
_cell.angle_alpha   90.00
_cell.angle_beta   90.00
_cell.angle_gamma   90.00
#
_symmetry.space_group_name_H-M   'P 1'
#
loop_
_entity.id
_entity.type
_entity.pdbx_description
1 polymer ?
#
loop_
_entity_poly.entity_id
_entity_poly.type
_entity_poly.pdbx_seq_one_letter_code
_entity_poly.pdbx_strand_id
1 'polypeptide(L)'
;MELTVNKAGKYASVWLTNAEKADPKVMDSLQPLIEQCKEKKYRVAIFESGEQDLLEKTTDLLIHNRGLEKTDDGKTTALPKQAAGAR
;
A
#
# COMPACT_ATOMS: atom_id res chain seq x y z
N MET A 1 8.42 3.59 10.79
CA MET A 1 7.74 2.43 11.38
C MET A 1 6.70 2.93 12.36
N GLU A 2 5.49 2.40 12.28
CA GLU A 2 4.42 2.67 13.24
C GLU A 2 3.95 1.35 13.87
N LEU A 3 3.77 1.33 15.19
CA LEU A 3 3.28 0.17 15.94
C LEU A 3 2.00 0.56 16.69
N THR A 4 0.90 -0.13 16.39
CA THR A 4 -0.37 0.04 17.10
C THR A 4 -0.74 -1.27 17.81
N VAL A 5 -0.93 -1.24 19.13
CA VAL A 5 -1.35 -2.42 19.90
C VAL A 5 -2.78 -2.23 20.40
N ASN A 6 -3.72 -3.00 19.84
CA ASN A 6 -5.09 -3.05 20.29
C ASN A 6 -5.27 -4.13 21.36
N LYS A 7 -5.40 -3.70 22.62
CA LYS A 7 -5.62 -4.60 23.77
C LYS A 7 -7.02 -5.20 23.81
N ALA A 8 -8.04 -4.47 23.34
CA ALA A 8 -9.43 -4.93 23.34
C ALA A 8 -9.68 -6.01 22.28
N GLY A 9 -9.11 -5.83 21.08
CA GLY A 9 -9.19 -6.78 19.97
C GLY A 9 -8.12 -7.86 19.98
N LYS A 10 -7.17 -7.82 20.92
CA LYS A 10 -6.00 -8.71 21.01
C LYS A 10 -5.20 -8.79 19.71
N TYR A 11 -4.90 -7.64 19.10
CA TYR A 11 -4.04 -7.60 17.92
C TYR A 11 -3.03 -6.45 17.97
N ALA A 12 -1.91 -6.63 17.29
CA ALA A 12 -0.88 -5.63 17.09
C ALA A 12 -0.68 -5.42 15.58
N SER A 13 -0.73 -4.19 15.13
CA SER A 13 -0.48 -3.79 13.74
C SER A 13 0.89 -3.10 13.67
N VAL A 14 1.77 -3.61 12.83
CA VAL A 14 3.08 -3.03 12.53
C VAL A 14 3.02 -2.49 11.11
N TRP A 15 3.31 -1.21 10.92
CA TRP A 15 3.43 -0.59 9.61
C TRP A 15 4.90 -0.29 9.33
N LEU A 16 5.42 -0.90 8.27
CA LEU A 16 6.80 -0.75 7.83
C LEU A 16 6.84 -0.01 6.50
N THR A 17 7.72 0.98 6.41
CA THR A 17 8.09 1.54 5.10
C THR A 17 8.98 0.54 4.35
N ASN A 18 9.09 0.71 3.02
CA ASN A 18 9.90 -0.17 2.20
C ASN A 18 11.40 -0.16 2.61
N ALA A 19 11.93 1.01 2.95
CA ALA A 19 13.30 1.14 3.45
C ALA A 19 13.52 0.38 4.77
N GLU A 20 12.52 0.37 5.65
CA GLU A 20 12.59 -0.31 6.95
C GLU A 20 12.37 -1.82 6.84
N LYS A 21 11.60 -2.29 5.85
CA LYS A 21 11.50 -3.72 5.52
C LYS A 21 12.85 -4.30 5.11
N ALA A 22 13.62 -3.54 4.34
CA ALA A 22 14.92 -3.97 3.83
C ALA A 22 16.03 -3.93 4.89
N ASP A 23 15.78 -3.34 6.08
CA ASP A 23 16.76 -3.24 7.15
C ASP A 23 16.63 -4.43 8.14
N PRO A 24 17.64 -5.32 8.22
CA PRO A 24 17.64 -6.43 9.16
C PRO A 24 17.54 -5.98 10.63
N LYS A 25 18.06 -4.78 10.97
CA LYS A 25 18.01 -4.26 12.34
C LYS A 25 16.58 -3.97 12.79
N VAL A 26 15.72 -3.56 11.85
CA VAL A 26 14.31 -3.31 12.15
C VAL A 26 13.60 -4.64 12.42
N MET A 27 13.91 -5.68 11.65
CA MET A 27 13.38 -7.03 11.90
C MET A 27 13.85 -7.62 13.24
N ASP A 28 15.14 -7.48 13.58
CA ASP A 28 15.68 -7.93 14.87
C ASP A 28 14.99 -7.21 16.05
N SER A 29 14.69 -5.92 15.90
CA SER A 29 13.97 -5.16 16.93
C SER A 29 12.50 -5.56 17.07
N LEU A 30 11.89 -6.11 16.01
CA LEU A 30 10.50 -6.57 15.96
C LEU A 30 10.33 -7.98 16.52
N GLN A 31 11.33 -8.85 16.37
CA GLN A 31 11.30 -10.23 16.83
C GLN A 31 10.84 -10.39 18.29
N PRO A 32 11.38 -9.64 19.29
CA PRO A 32 10.94 -9.75 20.68
C PRO A 32 9.49 -9.27 20.89
N LEU A 33 9.03 -8.31 20.08
CA LEU A 33 7.67 -7.78 20.11
C LEU A 33 6.66 -8.82 19.58
N ILE A 34 7.05 -9.53 18.52
CA ILE A 34 6.28 -10.64 17.95
C ILE A 34 6.20 -11.80 18.96
N GLU A 35 7.31 -12.15 19.61
CA GLU A 35 7.34 -13.18 20.67
C GLU A 35 6.42 -12.82 21.83
N GLN A 36 6.53 -11.60 22.35
CA GLN A 36 5.67 -11.15 23.45
C GLN A 36 4.18 -11.15 23.05
N CYS A 37 3.86 -10.81 21.80
CA CYS A 37 2.50 -10.90 21.29
C CYS A 37 2.03 -12.36 21.19
N LYS A 38 2.90 -13.28 20.73
CA LYS A 38 2.61 -14.71 20.61
C LYS A 38 2.33 -15.34 21.98
N GLU A 39 3.11 -15.02 23.00
CA GLU A 39 2.89 -15.47 24.39
C GLU A 39 1.54 -15.00 24.93
N LYS A 40 1.18 -13.74 24.67
CA LYS A 40 -0.08 -13.15 25.13
C LYS A 40 -1.29 -13.57 24.26
N LYS A 41 -1.10 -14.42 23.25
CA LYS A 41 -2.10 -14.80 22.23
C LYS A 41 -2.68 -13.61 21.45
N TYR A 42 -1.87 -12.59 21.22
CA TYR A 42 -2.19 -11.46 20.37
C TYR A 42 -1.88 -11.80 18.92
N ARG A 43 -2.76 -11.37 18.01
CA ARG A 43 -2.59 -11.54 16.57
C ARG A 43 -1.73 -10.41 16.03
N VAL A 44 -0.59 -10.71 15.43
CA VAL A 44 0.30 -9.70 14.84
C VAL A 44 0.00 -9.60 13.34
N ALA A 45 -0.23 -8.39 12.85
CA ALA A 45 -0.37 -8.07 11.43
C ALA A 45 0.76 -7.12 11.04
N ILE A 46 1.61 -7.53 10.09
CA ILE A 46 2.68 -6.71 9.55
C ILE A 46 2.22 -6.22 8.19
N PHE A 47 2.08 -4.91 8.06
CA PHE A 47 1.74 -4.21 6.83
C PHE A 47 3.02 -3.63 6.25
N GLU A 48 3.36 -4.10 5.06
CA GLU A 48 4.52 -3.63 4.31
C GLU A 48 4.06 -2.61 3.27
N SER A 49 4.72 -1.45 3.26
CA SER A 49 4.57 -0.51 2.15
C SER A 49 5.13 -1.16 0.87
N GLY A 50 4.29 -1.26 -0.16
CA GLY A 50 4.70 -1.82 -1.46
C GLY A 50 5.69 -0.90 -2.19
N GLU A 51 6.37 -1.47 -3.18
CA GLU A 51 7.34 -0.75 -4.03
C GLU A 51 6.69 0.14 -5.09
N GLN A 52 5.38 -0.05 -5.33
CA GLN A 52 4.70 0.61 -6.42
C GLN A 52 4.38 2.06 -6.05
N ASP A 53 4.75 2.97 -6.96
CA ASP A 53 4.44 4.37 -6.81
C ASP A 53 2.91 4.58 -6.84
N LEU A 54 2.40 5.22 -5.79
CA LEU A 54 0.97 5.43 -5.61
C LEU A 54 0.42 6.37 -6.69
N LEU A 55 1.20 7.35 -7.13
CA LEU A 55 0.81 8.30 -8.16
C LEU A 55 0.70 7.60 -9.51
N GLU A 56 1.68 6.78 -9.89
CA GLU A 56 1.63 5.99 -11.13
C GLU A 56 0.43 5.04 -11.14
N LYS A 57 0.21 4.25 -10.07
CA LYS A 57 -0.90 3.29 -10.02
C LYS A 57 -2.27 3.96 -10.05
N THR A 58 -2.41 5.09 -9.38
CA THR A 58 -3.66 5.85 -9.38
C THR A 58 -3.88 6.52 -10.73
N THR A 59 -2.82 7.03 -11.36
CA THR A 59 -2.88 7.63 -12.70
C THR A 59 -3.29 6.58 -13.74
N ASP A 60 -2.68 5.39 -13.72
CA ASP A 60 -3.02 4.29 -14.62
C ASP A 60 -4.48 3.87 -14.50
N LEU A 61 -4.97 3.77 -13.26
CA LEU A 61 -6.36 3.45 -12.99
C LEU A 61 -7.31 4.54 -13.49
N LEU A 62 -6.97 5.81 -13.30
CA LEU A 62 -7.78 6.93 -13.78
C LEU A 62 -7.80 7.00 -15.30
N ILE A 63 -6.66 6.76 -15.95
CA ILE A 63 -6.52 6.70 -17.41
C ILE A 63 -7.39 5.57 -17.95
N HIS A 64 -7.30 4.38 -17.36
CA HIS A 64 -8.13 3.23 -17.72
C HIS A 64 -9.63 3.52 -17.56
N ASN A 65 -10.04 4.06 -16.42
CA ASN A 65 -11.46 4.31 -16.13
C ASN A 65 -12.06 5.47 -16.95
N ARG A 66 -11.25 6.45 -17.34
CA ARG A 66 -11.71 7.64 -18.08
C ARG A 66 -11.45 7.55 -19.58
N GLY A 67 -10.79 6.50 -20.06
CA GLY A 67 -10.41 6.36 -21.48
C GLY A 67 -9.42 7.43 -21.93
N LEU A 68 -8.49 7.80 -21.06
CA LEU A 68 -7.42 8.76 -21.38
C LEU A 68 -6.22 7.97 -21.94
N GLU A 69 -5.29 8.66 -22.61
CA GLU A 69 -4.00 8.08 -23.02
C GLU A 69 -2.86 8.70 -22.20
N LYS A 70 -1.85 7.89 -21.90
CA LYS A 70 -0.59 8.38 -21.33
C LYS A 70 0.16 9.13 -22.43
N THR A 71 0.27 10.45 -22.29
CA THR A 71 1.23 11.26 -23.04
C THR A 71 2.49 11.39 -22.19
N ASP A 72 3.68 11.19 -22.79
CA ASP A 72 4.99 11.23 -22.12
C ASP A 72 5.32 12.58 -21.43
N ASP A 73 4.50 13.61 -21.64
CA ASP A 73 4.72 14.98 -21.16
C ASP A 73 4.03 15.30 -19.82
N GLY A 74 3.44 14.31 -19.14
CA GLY A 74 2.72 14.53 -17.87
C GLY A 74 1.42 15.34 -17.99
N LYS A 75 0.91 15.54 -19.21
CA LYS A 75 -0.30 16.31 -19.48
C LYS A 75 -1.38 15.42 -20.09
N THR A 76 -2.29 14.94 -19.24
CA THR A 76 -3.40 14.08 -19.68
C THR A 76 -4.36 14.84 -20.59
N THR A 77 -4.33 14.52 -21.88
CA THR A 77 -5.31 15.00 -22.87
C THR A 77 -6.41 13.97 -23.07
N ALA A 78 -7.66 14.43 -23.02
CA ALA A 78 -8.83 13.59 -23.24
C ALA A 78 -8.92 13.16 -24.70
N LEU A 79 -9.04 11.86 -24.95
CA LEU A 79 -9.44 11.34 -26.25
C LEU A 79 -10.90 11.74 -26.54
N PRO A 80 -11.24 12.12 -27.78
CA PRO A 80 -12.63 12.35 -28.14
C PRO A 80 -13.38 11.03 -28.03
N LYS A 81 -14.37 10.98 -27.12
CA LYS A 81 -15.32 9.87 -27.05
C LYS A 81 -15.95 9.71 -28.42
N GLN A 82 -15.70 8.58 -29.09
CA GLN A 82 -16.60 8.14 -30.15
C GLN A 82 -17.98 8.00 -29.51
N ALA A 83 -18.90 8.89 -29.90
CA ALA A 83 -20.31 8.68 -29.65
C ALA A 83 -20.65 7.33 -30.28
N ALA A 84 -20.90 6.33 -29.44
CA ALA A 84 -21.49 5.08 -29.87
C ALA A 84 -22.89 5.42 -30.39
N GLY A 85 -22.96 5.70 -31.69
CA GLY A 85 -24.19 5.84 -32.42
C GLY A 85 -24.92 4.51 -32.47
N ALA A 86 -26.24 4.61 -32.26
CA ALA A 86 -27.30 3.75 -32.77
C ALA A 86 -27.09 2.23 -32.70
N ARG A 87 -27.89 1.60 -31.82
CA ARG A 87 -28.81 0.51 -32.17
C ARG A 87 -29.89 0.36 -31.11
#